data_AF-A0A3B5BF38-F1
#
_entry.id   AF-A0A3B5BF38-F1
#
_cell.length_a   1.000
_cell.length_b   1.000
_cell.length_c   1.000
_cell.angle_alpha   90.00
_cell.angle_beta   90.00
_cell.angle_gamma   90.00
#
_symmetry.space_group_name_H-M   'P 1'
#
loop_
_entity.id
_entity.type
_entity.pdbx_description
1 polymer ?
#
loop_
_entity_poly.entity_id
_entity_poly.type
_entity_poly.pdbx_seq_one_letter_code
_entity_poly.pdbx_strand_id
1 'polypeptide(L)'
;MKSVFLSRFFILLPWVLIVIIMIDIDSKRTIRAPIAGGTGRAQRAARTGAPGVGGAQNQSALPVIYAITPTYTRPVQKAELTRLAHAFRQVPRFHWIVVEDSTARTELVARFLARCGVPYTHLHVFTPRRFKRAGMPRATEQRNVALAWLRQHRSRRDTGVVFFADDDNTYSLELFEEMRSTRGVSVWPVGFVGGRAYERPLVSGGKVVGWYTGWRPDRPFATDMAGKQRLVSYTHTHARHSPAMSSSWGSVSCPRTLWHMDKRGWGSNCQPCN
;
A
#
# COMPACT_ATOMS: atom_id res chain seq x y z
N MET A 1 -45.18 -26.89 -30.90
CA MET A 1 -43.86 -27.42 -30.47
C MET A 1 -42.66 -26.99 -31.34
N LYS A 2 -42.81 -26.21 -32.42
CA LYS A 2 -41.69 -25.78 -33.30
C LYS A 2 -41.01 -24.45 -32.92
N SER A 3 -41.60 -23.64 -32.02
CA SER A 3 -41.11 -22.28 -31.69
C SER A 3 -40.00 -22.24 -30.62
N VAL A 4 -40.02 -23.16 -29.64
CA VAL A 4 -39.04 -23.17 -28.54
C VAL A 4 -37.65 -23.65 -29.00
N PHE A 5 -37.60 -24.52 -30.01
CA PHE A 5 -36.35 -25.00 -30.59
C PHE A 5 -35.61 -23.92 -31.40
N LEU A 6 -36.31 -23.07 -32.15
CA LEU A 6 -35.66 -21.95 -32.86
C LEU A 6 -35.11 -20.92 -31.86
N SER A 7 -35.87 -20.57 -30.82
CA SER A 7 -35.44 -19.55 -29.84
C SER A 7 -34.16 -19.95 -29.09
N ARG A 8 -34.02 -21.23 -28.71
CA ARG A 8 -32.80 -21.72 -28.05
C ARG A 8 -31.59 -21.79 -28.99
N PHE A 9 -31.81 -22.04 -30.27
CA PHE A 9 -30.74 -22.11 -31.27
C PHE A 9 -30.11 -20.74 -31.54
N PHE A 10 -30.93 -19.67 -31.62
CA PHE A 10 -30.44 -18.30 -31.82
C PHE A 10 -29.78 -17.70 -30.58
N ILE A 11 -30.09 -18.18 -29.38
CA ILE A 11 -29.42 -17.73 -28.15
C ILE A 11 -28.04 -18.38 -28.01
N LEU A 12 -27.84 -19.62 -28.46
CA LEU A 12 -26.57 -20.34 -28.27
C LEU A 12 -25.51 -20.02 -29.34
N LEU A 13 -25.93 -19.66 -30.55
CA LEU A 13 -25.04 -19.32 -31.67
C LEU A 13 -24.00 -18.23 -31.35
N PRO A 14 -24.38 -17.08 -30.73
CA PRO A 14 -23.43 -16.05 -30.33
C PRO A 14 -22.39 -16.55 -29.32
N TRP A 15 -22.79 -17.38 -28.35
CA TRP A 15 -21.88 -17.93 -27.33
C TRP A 15 -20.87 -18.92 -27.92
N VAL A 16 -21.32 -19.79 -28.84
CA VAL A 16 -20.42 -20.71 -29.57
C VAL A 16 -19.41 -19.93 -30.41
N LEU A 17 -19.85 -18.86 -31.09
CA LEU A 17 -18.97 -17.99 -31.87
C LEU A 17 -17.91 -17.30 -30.98
N ILE A 18 -18.29 -16.81 -29.79
CA ILE A 18 -17.36 -16.20 -28.83
C ILE A 18 -16.28 -17.20 -28.37
N VAL A 19 -16.67 -18.46 -28.09
CA VAL A 19 -15.72 -19.50 -27.68
C VAL A 19 -14.76 -19.84 -28.82
N ILE A 20 -15.25 -19.94 -30.06
CA ILE A 20 -14.40 -20.17 -31.24
C ILE A 20 -13.42 -19.01 -31.45
N ILE A 21 -13.88 -17.76 -31.31
CA ILE A 21 -13.02 -16.57 -31.41
C ILE A 21 -11.98 -16.54 -30.28
N MET A 22 -12.34 -16.89 -29.05
CA MET A 22 -11.37 -16.98 -27.94
C MET A 22 -10.30 -18.04 -28.19
N ILE A 23 -10.67 -19.22 -28.69
CA ILE A 23 -9.71 -20.30 -29.02
C ILE A 23 -8.78 -19.87 -30.16
N ASP A 24 -9.30 -19.21 -31.21
CA ASP A 24 -8.49 -18.71 -32.33
C ASP A 24 -7.53 -17.57 -31.91
N ILE A 25 -7.98 -16.66 -31.03
CA ILE A 25 -7.13 -15.59 -30.47
C ILE A 25 -6.00 -16.17 -29.62
N ASP A 26 -6.29 -17.18 -28.80
CA ASP A 26 -5.28 -17.82 -27.95
C ASP A 26 -4.27 -18.60 -28.80
N SER A 27 -4.76 -19.32 -29.82
CA SER A 27 -3.95 -20.06 -30.79
C SER A 27 -3.03 -19.14 -31.64
N LYS A 28 -3.53 -17.95 -32.00
CA LYS A 28 -2.75 -16.92 -32.74
C LYS A 28 -1.73 -16.20 -31.86
N ARG A 29 -1.96 -16.09 -30.55
CA ARG A 29 -0.97 -15.54 -29.59
C ARG A 29 0.18 -16.49 -29.34
N THR A 30 -0.04 -17.81 -29.40
CA THR A 30 1.03 -18.81 -29.24
C THR A 30 1.94 -18.96 -30.46
N ILE A 31 1.49 -18.56 -31.66
CA ILE A 31 2.27 -18.73 -32.92
C ILE A 31 3.19 -17.53 -33.23
N ARG A 32 2.97 -16.36 -32.63
CA ARG A 32 3.78 -15.14 -32.88
C ARG A 32 4.78 -14.85 -31.76
N ALA A 33 5.76 -15.74 -31.59
CA ALA A 33 7.04 -15.39 -30.98
C ALA A 33 8.01 -14.94 -32.09
N PRO A 34 8.61 -13.74 -32.05
CA PRO A 34 9.54 -13.31 -33.09
C PRO A 34 10.93 -13.91 -32.86
N ILE A 35 11.42 -14.64 -33.86
CA ILE A 35 12.81 -15.08 -34.04
C ILE A 35 13.62 -13.91 -34.65
N ALA A 36 14.87 -13.76 -34.20
CA ALA A 36 15.81 -12.70 -34.55
C ALA A 36 16.43 -12.80 -35.96
N GLY A 37 16.84 -11.64 -36.51
CA GLY A 37 17.76 -11.48 -37.66
C GLY A 37 17.44 -10.21 -38.48
N GLY A 38 18.12 -9.06 -38.27
CA GLY A 38 19.24 -8.53 -39.09
C GLY A 38 18.71 -7.67 -40.27
N THR A 39 19.14 -6.46 -40.63
CA THR A 39 20.30 -5.58 -40.39
C THR A 39 19.93 -4.16 -40.85
N GLY A 40 20.41 -3.10 -40.18
CA GLY A 40 20.24 -1.71 -40.64
C GLY A 40 21.00 -0.69 -39.79
N ARG A 41 22.11 -0.19 -40.34
CA ARG A 41 23.11 0.67 -39.72
C ARG A 41 22.61 2.12 -39.61
N ALA A 42 22.56 2.68 -38.40
CA ALA A 42 22.56 4.12 -38.17
C ALA A 42 23.50 4.45 -37.00
N GLN A 43 24.55 5.20 -37.31
CA GLN A 43 25.62 5.60 -36.40
C GLN A 43 25.07 6.38 -35.20
N ARG A 44 25.40 5.93 -33.99
CA ARG A 44 25.29 6.75 -32.77
C ARG A 44 26.67 6.81 -32.13
N ALA A 45 27.23 8.00 -32.10
CA ALA A 45 28.55 8.29 -31.55
C ALA A 45 28.70 7.75 -30.13
N ALA A 46 29.81 7.05 -29.90
CA ALA A 46 30.21 6.55 -28.60
C ALA A 46 30.43 7.72 -27.63
N ARG A 47 29.59 7.82 -26.60
CA ARG A 47 29.97 8.45 -25.34
C ARG A 47 30.54 7.35 -24.45
N THR A 48 31.87 7.28 -24.42
CA THR A 48 32.64 6.59 -23.39
C THR A 48 32.32 7.22 -22.05
N GLY A 49 31.41 6.59 -21.31
CA GLY A 49 31.22 6.78 -19.89
C GLY A 49 31.16 5.40 -19.27
N ALA A 50 32.20 5.04 -18.52
CA ALA A 50 32.24 3.82 -17.72
C ALA A 50 30.93 3.68 -16.92
N PRO A 51 30.40 2.46 -16.71
CA PRO A 51 29.34 2.27 -15.74
C PRO A 51 29.92 2.60 -14.38
N GLY A 52 29.67 3.84 -13.95
CA GLY A 52 29.98 4.29 -12.61
C GLY A 52 29.36 3.32 -11.63
N VAL A 53 30.20 2.84 -10.72
CA VAL A 53 29.82 2.21 -9.46
C VAL A 53 28.87 3.20 -8.75
N GLY A 54 27.59 3.10 -9.08
CA GLY A 54 26.52 3.87 -8.45
C GLY A 54 26.43 3.39 -7.03
N GLY A 55 26.92 4.24 -6.12
CA GLY A 55 27.27 3.89 -4.76
C GLY A 55 26.30 2.93 -4.09
N ALA A 56 26.87 1.88 -3.50
CA ALA A 56 26.32 1.28 -2.30
C ALA A 56 26.26 2.40 -1.23
N GLN A 57 25.24 3.27 -1.33
CA GLN A 57 24.78 4.10 -0.24
C GLN A 57 24.68 3.17 0.95
N ASN A 58 25.40 3.51 2.02
CA ASN A 58 25.57 2.65 3.18
C ASN A 58 24.18 2.32 3.74
N GLN A 59 23.59 1.20 3.30
CA GLN A 59 22.18 0.89 3.54
C GLN A 59 21.90 0.84 5.04
N SER A 60 22.92 0.54 5.85
CA SER A 60 22.90 0.59 7.31
C SER A 60 22.36 1.91 7.89
N ALA A 61 22.49 3.03 7.17
CA ALA A 61 22.08 4.36 7.63
C ALA A 61 20.60 4.72 7.35
N LEU A 62 19.89 3.99 6.49
CA LEU A 62 18.50 4.34 6.16
C LEU A 62 17.54 4.01 7.34
N PRO A 63 16.54 4.86 7.64
CA PRO A 63 15.49 4.50 8.59
C PRO A 63 14.74 3.23 8.16
N VAL A 64 14.43 2.34 9.11
CA VAL A 64 13.59 1.17 8.84
C VAL A 64 12.14 1.60 8.69
N ILE A 65 11.44 1.08 7.68
CA ILE A 65 9.98 1.22 7.58
C ILE A 65 9.33 0.00 8.23
N TYR A 66 8.56 0.23 9.29
CA TYR A 66 7.74 -0.78 9.95
C TYR A 66 6.32 -0.68 9.42
N ALA A 67 5.98 -1.51 8.43
CA ALA A 67 4.63 -1.57 7.89
C ALA A 67 3.76 -2.51 8.72
N ILE A 68 2.71 -1.98 9.33
CA ILE A 68 1.73 -2.72 10.11
C ILE A 68 0.56 -3.06 9.19
N THR A 69 0.38 -4.35 8.92
CA THR A 69 -0.71 -4.85 8.06
C THR A 69 -1.63 -5.76 8.85
N PRO A 70 -2.80 -5.26 9.28
CA PRO A 70 -3.85 -6.12 9.78
C PRO A 70 -4.41 -6.96 8.63
N THR A 71 -4.67 -8.24 8.88
CA THR A 71 -5.30 -9.13 7.89
C THR A 71 -6.27 -10.08 8.58
N TYR A 72 -7.17 -10.69 7.81
CA TYR A 72 -8.13 -11.67 8.32
C TYR A 72 -8.48 -12.69 7.24
N THR A 73 -8.92 -13.86 7.67
CA THR A 73 -9.28 -14.96 6.76
C THR A 73 -10.48 -14.58 5.89
N ARG A 74 -10.24 -14.57 4.57
CA ARG A 74 -11.25 -14.36 3.52
C ARG A 74 -10.75 -14.97 2.21
N PRO A 75 -11.62 -15.25 1.21
CA PRO A 75 -11.23 -15.92 -0.03
C PRO A 75 -10.03 -15.27 -0.75
N VAL A 76 -9.97 -13.94 -0.76
CA VAL A 76 -8.90 -13.19 -1.44
C VAL A 76 -7.64 -12.98 -0.60
N GLN A 77 -7.63 -13.34 0.70
CA GLN A 77 -6.56 -12.99 1.65
C GLN A 77 -5.16 -13.28 1.11
N LYS A 78 -4.93 -14.50 0.60
CA LYS A 78 -3.62 -14.90 0.09
C LYS A 78 -3.21 -14.07 -1.13
N ALA A 79 -4.13 -13.73 -2.02
CA ALA A 79 -3.85 -12.92 -3.21
C ALA A 79 -3.47 -11.48 -2.82
N GLU A 80 -4.19 -10.90 -1.85
CA GLU A 80 -3.93 -9.57 -1.30
C GLU A 80 -2.54 -9.48 -0.66
N LEU A 81 -2.22 -10.45 0.21
CA LEU A 81 -0.90 -10.54 0.82
C LEU A 81 0.21 -10.75 -0.23
N THR A 82 -0.06 -11.54 -1.28
CA THR A 82 0.92 -11.82 -2.34
C THR A 82 1.29 -10.56 -3.12
N ARG A 83 0.31 -9.77 -3.58
CA ARG A 83 0.62 -8.52 -4.31
C ARG A 83 1.34 -7.50 -3.44
N LEU A 84 0.99 -7.42 -2.14
CA LEU A 84 1.69 -6.54 -1.21
C LEU A 84 3.13 -6.98 -0.97
N ALA A 85 3.38 -8.28 -0.79
CA ALA A 85 4.74 -8.79 -0.64
C ALA A 85 5.61 -8.46 -1.86
N HIS A 86 5.06 -8.56 -3.08
CA HIS A 86 5.78 -8.16 -4.29
C HIS A 86 6.18 -6.69 -4.29
N ALA A 87 5.33 -5.79 -3.80
CA ALA A 87 5.68 -4.38 -3.64
C ALA A 87 6.72 -4.18 -2.52
N PHE A 88 6.47 -4.72 -1.33
CA PHE A 88 7.32 -4.51 -0.15
C PHE A 88 8.73 -5.10 -0.30
N ARG A 89 8.88 -6.20 -1.03
CA ARG A 89 10.20 -6.81 -1.31
C ARG A 89 11.14 -5.90 -2.11
N GLN A 90 10.59 -4.90 -2.83
CA GLN A 90 11.37 -3.93 -3.59
C GLN A 90 11.86 -2.76 -2.72
N VAL A 91 11.37 -2.64 -1.48
CA VAL A 91 11.66 -1.51 -0.60
C VAL A 91 12.84 -1.85 0.31
N PRO A 92 13.98 -1.12 0.24
CA PRO A 92 15.11 -1.40 1.12
C PRO A 92 14.76 -1.10 2.58
N ARG A 93 15.37 -1.81 3.52
CA ARG A 93 15.16 -1.62 4.97
C ARG A 93 13.69 -1.50 5.37
N PHE A 94 12.97 -2.56 5.04
CA PHE A 94 11.56 -2.72 5.32
C PHE A 94 11.36 -3.89 6.27
N HIS A 95 10.46 -3.72 7.24
CA HIS A 95 10.07 -4.75 8.20
C HIS A 95 8.55 -4.84 8.25
N TRP A 96 8.01 -5.98 7.84
CA TRP A 96 6.58 -6.18 7.69
C TRP A 96 5.97 -6.84 8.93
N ILE A 97 5.11 -6.12 9.64
CA ILE A 97 4.39 -6.63 10.81
C ILE A 97 2.99 -7.03 10.37
N VAL A 98 2.78 -8.33 10.18
CA VAL A 98 1.47 -8.88 9.81
C VAL A 98 0.75 -9.33 11.06
N VAL A 99 -0.46 -8.81 11.26
CA VAL A 99 -1.28 -9.12 12.44
C VAL A 99 -2.62 -9.71 12.01
N GLU A 100 -2.82 -10.99 12.30
CA GLU A 100 -4.07 -11.67 11.95
C GLU A 100 -5.19 -11.37 12.96
N ASP A 101 -6.39 -11.06 12.47
CA ASP A 101 -7.64 -11.12 13.23
C ASP A 101 -8.07 -12.59 13.39
N SER A 102 -7.36 -13.28 14.28
CA SER A 102 -7.50 -14.70 14.56
C SER A 102 -7.09 -15.02 15.99
N THR A 103 -7.63 -16.10 16.54
CA THR A 103 -7.24 -16.61 17.87
C THR A 103 -5.84 -17.22 17.88
N ALA A 104 -5.32 -17.60 16.73
CA ALA A 104 -3.95 -18.11 16.55
C ALA A 104 -3.39 -17.71 15.18
N ARG A 105 -2.06 -17.81 15.03
CA ARG A 105 -1.39 -17.70 13.73
C ARG A 105 -1.89 -18.80 12.81
N THR A 106 -2.39 -18.43 11.63
CA THR A 106 -2.88 -19.41 10.66
C THR A 106 -1.71 -20.00 9.89
N GLU A 107 -1.85 -21.27 9.56
CA GLU A 107 -0.86 -22.01 8.78
C GLU A 107 -0.68 -21.43 7.37
N LEU A 108 -1.74 -20.87 6.78
CA LEU A 108 -1.70 -20.18 5.49
C LEU A 108 -0.75 -19.00 5.54
N VAL A 109 -0.92 -18.10 6.52
CA VAL A 109 -0.12 -16.88 6.63
C VAL A 109 1.31 -17.21 7.07
N ALA A 110 1.49 -18.17 7.98
CA ALA A 110 2.81 -18.62 8.41
C ALA A 110 3.65 -19.15 7.23
N ARG A 111 3.10 -20.08 6.42
CA ARG A 111 3.77 -20.60 5.21
C ARG A 111 3.97 -19.55 4.13
N PHE A 112 3.07 -18.59 4.02
CA PHE A 112 3.20 -17.49 3.08
C PHE A 112 4.39 -16.59 3.46
N LEU A 113 4.44 -16.10 4.70
CA LEU A 113 5.48 -15.20 5.19
C LEU A 113 6.86 -15.84 5.16
N ALA A 114 6.97 -17.13 5.52
CA ALA A 114 8.23 -17.88 5.46
C ALA A 114 8.87 -17.91 4.05
N ARG A 115 8.09 -17.67 2.99
CA ARG A 115 8.54 -17.71 1.59
C ARG A 115 8.44 -16.39 0.85
N CYS A 116 7.89 -15.34 1.46
CA CYS A 116 7.60 -14.09 0.74
C CYS A 116 8.86 -13.25 0.46
N GLY A 117 9.95 -13.50 1.18
CA GLY A 117 11.23 -12.81 1.00
C GLY A 117 11.27 -11.38 1.55
N VAL A 118 10.33 -11.02 2.42
CA VAL A 118 10.30 -9.74 3.14
C VAL A 118 10.57 -10.00 4.62
N PRO A 119 11.51 -9.31 5.28
CA PRO A 119 11.68 -9.43 6.74
C PRO A 119 10.37 -9.13 7.46
N TYR A 120 9.95 -10.02 8.37
CA TYR A 120 8.62 -9.95 8.95
C TYR A 120 8.54 -10.25 10.45
N THR A 121 7.43 -9.84 11.04
CA THR A 121 6.94 -10.32 12.33
C THR A 121 5.49 -10.76 12.16
N HIS A 122 5.18 -11.97 12.60
CA HIS A 122 3.85 -12.57 12.49
C HIS A 122 3.17 -12.60 13.86
N LEU A 123 2.17 -11.74 14.03
CA LEU A 123 1.38 -11.61 15.26
C LEU A 123 -0.08 -12.01 14.98
N HIS A 124 -0.87 -12.17 16.05
CA HIS A 124 -2.31 -12.36 15.94
C HIS A 124 -3.01 -11.75 17.14
N VAL A 125 -4.25 -11.33 16.96
CA VAL A 125 -5.18 -10.96 18.02
C VAL A 125 -6.60 -11.05 17.49
N PHE A 126 -7.48 -11.72 18.23
CA PHE A 126 -8.86 -11.88 17.83
C PHE A 126 -9.67 -10.63 18.15
N THR A 127 -10.43 -10.12 17.18
CA THR A 127 -11.42 -9.05 17.42
C THR A 127 -12.76 -9.67 17.84
N PRO A 128 -13.28 -9.39 19.04
CA PRO A 128 -14.61 -9.86 19.46
C PRO A 128 -15.74 -9.43 18.51
N ARG A 129 -16.74 -10.30 18.29
CA ARG A 129 -17.86 -10.05 17.34
C ARG A 129 -18.60 -8.73 17.57
N ARG A 130 -18.71 -8.28 18.84
CA ARG A 130 -19.33 -6.99 19.20
C ARG A 130 -18.68 -5.78 18.51
N PHE A 131 -17.40 -5.89 18.15
CA PHE A 131 -16.63 -4.84 17.46
C PHE A 131 -16.58 -5.00 15.94
N LYS A 132 -17.17 -6.06 15.37
CA LYS A 132 -17.26 -6.29 13.91
C LYS A 132 -18.55 -5.75 13.29
N ARG A 133 -19.27 -4.86 13.99
CA ARG A 133 -20.54 -4.27 13.51
C ARG A 133 -20.29 -3.23 12.42
N ALA A 134 -21.26 -3.06 11.52
CA ALA A 134 -21.20 -1.99 10.51
C ALA A 134 -21.03 -0.62 11.20
N GLY A 135 -20.15 0.22 10.66
CA GLY A 135 -19.80 1.52 11.24
C GLY A 135 -18.75 1.49 12.35
N MET A 136 -18.35 0.31 12.86
CA MET A 136 -17.22 0.21 13.79
C MET A 136 -15.88 0.23 13.05
N PRO A 137 -14.85 0.90 13.60
CA PRO A 137 -13.50 0.84 13.05
C PRO A 137 -12.99 -0.60 13.01
N ARG A 138 -12.53 -1.03 11.83
CA ARG A 138 -11.89 -2.33 11.65
C ARG A 138 -10.41 -2.25 12.03
N ALA A 139 -9.85 -3.39 12.43
CA ALA A 139 -8.42 -3.59 12.67
C ALA A 139 -7.78 -2.82 13.84
N THR A 140 -8.58 -2.26 14.77
CA THR A 140 -8.06 -1.49 15.92
C THR A 140 -7.16 -2.33 16.83
N GLU A 141 -7.61 -3.53 17.23
CA GLU A 141 -6.86 -4.42 18.12
C GLU A 141 -5.54 -4.86 17.48
N GLN A 142 -5.57 -5.17 16.18
CA GLN A 142 -4.42 -5.61 15.42
C GLN A 142 -3.34 -4.53 15.35
N ARG A 143 -3.74 -3.28 15.06
CA ARG A 143 -2.81 -2.15 15.06
C ARG A 143 -2.23 -1.89 16.45
N ASN A 144 -3.03 -2.01 17.50
CA ASN A 144 -2.58 -1.81 18.88
C ASN A 144 -1.56 -2.87 19.31
N VAL A 145 -1.78 -4.15 18.97
CA VAL A 145 -0.82 -5.24 19.27
C VAL A 145 0.50 -5.05 18.53
N ALA A 146 0.48 -4.62 17.28
CA ALA A 146 1.71 -4.27 16.56
C ALA A 146 2.47 -3.11 17.22
N LEU A 147 1.77 -2.06 17.66
CA LEU A 147 2.39 -0.94 18.38
C LEU A 147 2.97 -1.39 19.73
N ALA A 148 2.29 -2.28 20.45
CA ALA A 148 2.80 -2.86 21.69
C ALA A 148 4.08 -3.67 21.44
N TRP A 149 4.08 -4.51 20.40
CA TRP A 149 5.26 -5.27 19.99
C TRP A 149 6.44 -4.35 19.67
N LEU A 150 6.22 -3.29 18.87
CA LEU A 150 7.26 -2.31 18.54
C LEU A 150 7.86 -1.66 19.79
N ARG A 151 7.03 -1.25 20.75
CA ARG A 151 7.49 -0.65 22.02
C ARG A 151 8.33 -1.60 22.88
N GLN A 152 8.10 -2.90 22.76
CA GLN A 152 8.84 -3.93 23.51
C GLN A 152 10.15 -4.34 22.82
N HIS A 153 10.21 -4.27 21.49
CA HIS A 153 11.32 -4.82 20.70
C HIS A 153 12.24 -3.77 20.09
N ARG A 154 11.93 -2.47 20.26
CA ARG A 154 12.70 -1.36 19.71
C ARG A 154 13.00 -0.33 20.79
N SER A 155 14.17 0.27 20.68
CA SER A 155 14.73 1.23 21.62
C SER A 155 14.68 2.65 21.07
N ARG A 156 14.95 3.64 21.93
CA ARG A 156 15.04 5.06 21.51
C ARG A 156 16.13 5.33 20.48
N ARG A 157 17.12 4.44 20.38
CA ARG A 157 18.24 4.54 19.45
C ARG A 157 17.88 4.04 18.04
N ASP A 158 16.79 3.29 17.92
CA ASP A 158 16.32 2.78 16.64
C ASP A 158 15.55 3.87 15.90
N THR A 159 16.08 4.30 14.75
CA THR A 159 15.40 5.24 13.86
C THR A 159 14.53 4.48 12.86
N GLY A 160 13.24 4.76 12.85
CA GLY A 160 12.31 4.15 11.90
C GLY A 160 10.94 4.83 11.84
N VAL A 161 10.21 4.51 10.79
CA VAL A 161 8.88 5.06 10.48
C VAL A 161 7.86 3.95 10.61
N VAL A 162 6.73 4.23 11.27
CA VAL A 162 5.60 3.29 11.31
C VAL A 162 4.57 3.72 10.28
N PHE A 163 4.19 2.75 9.45
CA PHE A 163 3.18 2.90 8.41
C PHE A 163 2.06 1.89 8.62
N PHE A 164 0.81 2.34 8.65
CA PHE A 164 -0.34 1.45 8.69
C PHE A 164 -0.77 1.16 7.25
N ALA A 165 -0.56 -0.09 6.83
CA ALA A 165 -0.78 -0.53 5.47
C ALA A 165 -1.81 -1.67 5.44
N ASP A 166 -3.08 -1.34 5.21
CA ASP A 166 -4.16 -2.32 5.09
C ASP A 166 -3.90 -3.27 3.90
N ASP A 167 -4.33 -4.53 4.04
CA ASP A 167 -3.91 -5.59 3.12
C ASP A 167 -4.51 -5.49 1.71
N ASP A 168 -5.57 -4.70 1.53
CA ASP A 168 -6.31 -4.51 0.28
C ASP A 168 -5.99 -3.18 -0.45
N ASN A 169 -5.07 -2.38 0.07
CA ASN A 169 -4.68 -1.12 -0.52
C ASN A 169 -3.58 -1.28 -1.59
N THR A 170 -3.33 -0.24 -2.38
CA THR A 170 -2.29 -0.21 -3.41
C THR A 170 -1.28 0.89 -3.11
N TYR A 171 0.01 0.57 -3.15
CA TYR A 171 1.10 1.47 -2.75
C TYR A 171 2.10 1.63 -3.89
N SER A 172 2.44 2.87 -4.23
CA SER A 172 3.56 3.17 -5.13
C SER A 172 4.88 3.00 -4.39
N LEU A 173 5.96 2.69 -5.12
CA LEU A 173 7.29 2.60 -4.50
C LEU A 173 7.80 3.96 -4.01
N GLU A 174 7.43 5.02 -4.72
CA GLU A 174 7.76 6.41 -4.39
C GLU A 174 7.25 6.82 -3.00
N LEU A 175 6.08 6.31 -2.60
CA LEU A 175 5.52 6.58 -1.27
C LEU A 175 6.46 6.13 -0.14
N PHE A 176 7.18 5.02 -0.32
CA PHE A 176 8.11 4.52 0.69
C PHE A 176 9.34 5.39 0.83
N GLU A 177 9.80 6.02 -0.25
CA GLU A 177 10.93 6.94 -0.18
C GLU A 177 10.54 8.27 0.46
N GLU A 178 9.35 8.80 0.14
CA GLU A 178 8.82 10.00 0.78
C GLU A 178 8.71 9.83 2.31
N MET A 179 8.16 8.70 2.76
CA MET A 179 7.92 8.49 4.19
C MET A 179 9.20 8.33 5.03
N ARG A 180 10.33 7.88 4.46
CA ARG A 180 11.58 7.70 5.22
C ARG A 180 12.05 8.98 5.89
N SER A 181 11.76 10.12 5.29
CA SER A 181 12.19 11.43 5.77
C SER A 181 11.33 11.99 6.91
N THR A 182 10.27 11.28 7.32
CA THR A 182 9.29 11.75 8.31
C THR A 182 9.98 12.17 9.61
N ARG A 183 9.67 13.39 10.08
CA ARG A 183 10.04 13.88 11.42
C ARG A 183 8.76 14.23 12.18
N GLY A 184 8.33 13.35 13.09
CA GLY A 184 7.05 13.48 13.78
C GLY A 184 5.91 12.76 13.08
N VAL A 185 5.13 13.46 12.25
CA VAL A 185 3.99 12.88 11.49
C VAL A 185 4.01 13.43 10.07
N SER A 186 3.93 12.55 9.08
CA SER A 186 3.80 12.90 7.67
C SER A 186 2.41 12.51 7.14
N VAL A 187 1.92 13.28 6.17
CA VAL A 187 0.63 13.04 5.49
C VAL A 187 0.72 13.30 3.99
N TRP A 188 -0.01 12.52 3.19
CA TRP A 188 -0.12 12.65 1.73
C TRP A 188 -1.58 12.45 1.27
N PRO A 189 -1.89 12.79 0.00
CA PRO A 189 -3.17 12.46 -0.62
C PRO A 189 -3.43 10.96 -0.71
N VAL A 190 -4.69 10.55 -0.58
CA VAL A 190 -5.13 9.15 -0.70
C VAL A 190 -6.23 9.06 -1.75
N GLY A 191 -6.08 8.15 -2.70
CA GLY A 191 -7.08 7.89 -3.74
C GLY A 191 -8.26 7.04 -3.24
N PHE A 192 -9.41 7.21 -3.89
CA PHE A 192 -10.61 6.36 -3.73
C PHE A 192 -11.13 6.21 -2.30
N VAL A 193 -11.11 7.30 -1.52
CA VAL A 193 -11.57 7.31 -0.13
C VAL A 193 -12.60 8.42 0.12
N GLY A 194 -13.43 8.24 1.15
CA GLY A 194 -14.41 9.24 1.58
C GLY A 194 -15.47 9.58 0.53
N GLY A 195 -15.76 8.66 -0.40
CA GLY A 195 -16.69 8.87 -1.51
C GLY A 195 -16.16 9.81 -2.60
N ARG A 196 -14.85 10.06 -2.65
CA ARG A 196 -14.19 10.92 -3.64
C ARG A 196 -13.13 10.15 -4.43
N ALA A 197 -12.74 10.71 -5.58
CA ALA A 197 -11.59 10.22 -6.34
C ALA A 197 -10.29 10.28 -5.52
N TYR A 198 -10.16 11.28 -4.65
CA TYR A 198 -9.10 11.38 -3.66
C TYR A 198 -9.49 12.32 -2.51
N GLU A 199 -8.79 12.18 -1.39
CA GLU A 199 -8.73 13.14 -0.29
C GLU A 199 -7.30 13.63 -0.11
N ARG A 200 -7.10 14.85 0.39
CA ARG A 200 -5.76 15.42 0.59
C ARG A 200 -5.69 16.42 1.74
N PRO A 201 -4.53 16.60 2.38
CA PRO A 201 -4.30 17.78 3.22
C PRO A 201 -4.37 19.07 2.38
N LEU A 202 -4.89 20.12 2.99
CA LEU A 202 -4.72 21.50 2.52
C LEU A 202 -3.48 22.06 3.21
N VAL A 203 -2.54 22.58 2.43
CA VAL A 203 -1.23 23.04 2.93
C VAL A 203 -1.04 24.51 2.59
N SER A 204 -0.59 25.29 3.57
CA SER A 204 -0.19 26.70 3.40
C SER A 204 1.06 26.96 4.24
N GLY A 205 2.09 27.58 3.64
CA GLY A 205 3.39 27.82 4.30
C GLY A 205 4.05 26.55 4.87
N GLY A 206 3.92 25.42 4.16
CA GLY A 206 4.46 24.12 4.59
C GLY A 206 3.72 23.46 5.77
N LYS A 207 2.61 24.04 6.25
CA LYS A 207 1.80 23.52 7.34
C LYS A 207 0.44 23.06 6.85
N VAL A 208 -0.08 22.00 7.45
CA VAL A 208 -1.46 21.55 7.19
C VAL A 208 -2.42 22.55 7.83
N VAL A 209 -3.28 23.16 7.02
CA VAL A 209 -4.27 24.16 7.45
C VAL A 209 -5.71 23.65 7.35
N GLY A 210 -5.91 22.47 6.76
CA GLY A 210 -7.23 21.86 6.62
C GLY A 210 -7.20 20.57 5.81
N TRP A 211 -8.38 20.08 5.43
CA TRP A 211 -8.54 18.81 4.74
C TRP A 211 -9.54 18.93 3.59
N TYR A 212 -9.16 18.43 2.42
CA TYR A 212 -10.08 18.16 1.33
C TYR A 212 -10.61 16.73 1.50
N THR A 213 -11.83 16.60 2.03
CA THR A 213 -12.46 15.33 2.35
C THR A 213 -13.97 15.35 2.05
N GLY A 214 -14.53 14.20 1.69
CA GLY A 214 -15.99 14.02 1.52
C GLY A 214 -16.68 13.60 2.81
N TRP A 215 -15.94 13.17 3.82
CA TRP A 215 -16.50 12.51 5.00
C TRP A 215 -15.94 13.06 6.31
N ARG A 216 -16.83 13.63 7.14
CA ARG A 216 -16.53 14.18 8.47
C ARG A 216 -15.34 15.16 8.44
N PRO A 217 -15.46 16.30 7.71
CA PRO A 217 -14.40 17.32 7.60
C PRO A 217 -14.11 18.06 8.90
N ASP A 218 -15.04 18.01 9.85
CA ASP A 218 -14.95 18.58 11.21
C ASP A 218 -13.91 17.86 12.09
N ARG A 219 -13.41 16.70 11.67
CA ARG A 219 -12.40 15.95 12.42
C ARG A 219 -11.07 16.72 12.45
N PRO A 220 -10.36 16.72 13.60
CA PRO A 220 -9.03 17.34 13.70
C PRO A 220 -8.05 16.82 12.63
N PHE A 221 -8.14 15.53 12.30
CA PHE A 221 -7.35 14.89 11.25
C PHE A 221 -8.28 14.15 10.27
N ALA A 222 -8.88 14.88 9.34
CA ALA A 222 -9.80 14.34 8.35
C ALA A 222 -9.07 13.77 7.12
N THR A 223 -8.25 12.74 7.34
CA THR A 223 -7.64 11.92 6.30
C THR A 223 -7.65 10.45 6.71
N ASP A 224 -7.55 9.58 5.70
CA ASP A 224 -7.58 8.13 5.82
C ASP A 224 -6.37 7.56 6.59
N MET A 225 -6.48 6.32 7.07
CA MET A 225 -5.39 5.63 7.75
C MET A 225 -4.16 5.44 6.84
N ALA A 226 -4.37 5.12 5.56
CA ALA A 226 -3.30 4.99 4.57
C ALA A 226 -2.63 6.34 4.22
N GLY A 227 -3.27 7.46 4.60
CA GLY A 227 -2.79 8.83 4.41
C GLY A 227 -1.99 9.40 5.57
N LYS A 228 -1.79 8.64 6.65
CA LYS A 228 -1.10 9.08 7.88
C LYS A 228 0.03 8.13 8.28
N GLN A 229 1.18 8.69 8.64
CA GLN A 229 2.31 7.95 9.18
C GLN A 229 2.94 8.73 10.32
N ARG A 230 3.50 7.99 11.27
CA ARG A 230 4.21 8.57 12.41
C ARG A 230 5.68 8.16 12.33
N LEU A 231 6.58 9.13 12.42
CA LEU A 231 7.94 8.83 12.87
C LEU A 231 7.83 8.25 14.26
N VAL A 232 8.45 7.09 14.46
CA VAL A 232 8.60 6.54 15.79
C VAL A 232 10.03 6.77 16.22
N SER A 233 10.23 7.91 16.90
CA SER A 233 11.27 8.00 17.90
C SER A 233 10.65 7.47 19.19
N TYR A 234 11.15 6.34 19.71
CA TYR A 234 10.62 5.72 20.91
C TYR A 234 10.96 6.59 22.13
N THR A 235 10.34 7.75 22.29
CA THR A 235 10.43 8.53 23.52
C THR A 235 9.31 8.10 24.45
N HIS A 236 9.68 7.66 25.66
CA HIS A 236 8.76 7.15 26.69
C HIS A 236 7.93 8.29 27.32
N THR A 237 7.30 9.13 26.50
CA THR A 237 6.52 10.28 26.95
C THR A 237 5.08 10.10 26.48
N HIS A 238 4.29 9.55 27.40
CA HIS A 238 2.83 9.62 27.54
C HIS A 238 1.99 9.58 26.26
N ALA A 239 1.69 8.36 25.79
CA ALA A 239 0.37 8.10 25.21
C ALA A 239 -0.45 7.38 26.28
N ARG A 240 -1.24 8.15 27.04
CA ARG A 240 -2.27 7.57 27.92
C ARG A 240 -3.18 6.68 27.07
N HIS A 241 -3.58 5.57 27.66
CA HIS A 241 -4.52 4.60 27.11
C HIS A 241 -5.77 5.35 26.64
N SER A 242 -5.96 5.43 25.32
CA SER A 242 -7.23 5.82 24.73
C SER A 242 -7.63 4.67 23.79
N PRO A 243 -8.80 4.02 23.98
CA PRO A 243 -9.25 2.89 23.16
C PRO A 243 -9.50 3.26 21.69
N ALA A 244 -9.40 4.56 21.36
CA ALA A 244 -9.52 5.11 20.03
C ALA A 244 -8.29 5.98 19.70
N MET A 245 -7.69 5.78 18.52
CA MET A 245 -6.60 6.60 17.96
C MET A 245 -7.07 8.04 17.58
N SER A 246 -7.88 8.72 18.39
CA SER A 246 -8.66 9.88 17.94
C SER A 246 -8.24 11.27 18.41
N SER A 247 -7.29 11.49 19.31
CA SER A 247 -7.21 12.85 19.91
C SER A 247 -5.87 13.48 20.27
N SER A 248 -4.69 12.92 19.99
CA SER A 248 -3.45 13.67 20.24
C SER A 248 -2.33 13.37 19.24
N TRP A 249 -2.34 14.11 18.14
CA TRP A 249 -1.22 14.15 17.20
C TRP A 249 -0.72 15.59 17.17
N GLY A 250 0.56 15.80 17.47
CA GLY A 250 1.20 17.12 17.46
C GLY A 250 1.30 17.71 16.06
N SER A 251 2.16 18.72 15.85
CA SER A 251 2.37 19.37 14.55
C SER A 251 2.60 18.35 13.43
N VAL A 252 1.73 18.36 12.42
CA VAL A 252 1.79 17.49 11.24
C VAL A 252 2.47 18.22 10.09
N SER A 253 3.54 17.65 9.55
CA SER A 253 4.24 18.16 8.37
C SER A 253 3.80 17.43 7.10
N CYS A 254 3.75 18.13 5.97
CA CYS A 254 3.59 17.49 4.66
C CYS A 254 5.00 17.23 4.07
N PRO A 255 5.26 16.07 3.45
CA PRO A 255 6.53 15.82 2.73
C PRO A 255 6.79 16.90 1.66
N ARG A 256 8.07 17.05 1.28
CA ARG A 256 8.53 18.07 0.31
C ARG A 256 7.85 17.95 -1.06
N THR A 257 7.33 16.77 -1.40
CA THR A 257 6.68 16.50 -2.68
C THR A 257 5.17 16.45 -2.49
N LEU A 258 4.47 17.53 -2.87
CA LEU A 258 3.01 17.53 -2.92
C LEU A 258 2.56 16.77 -4.17
N TRP A 259 1.95 15.60 -3.98
CA TRP A 259 1.34 14.85 -5.08
C TRP A 259 0.07 15.56 -5.55
N HIS A 260 0.00 15.94 -6.82
CA HIS A 260 -1.21 16.54 -7.40
C HIS A 260 -1.98 15.46 -8.17
N MET A 261 -3.13 15.01 -7.66
CA MET A 261 -4.03 14.17 -8.45
C MET A 261 -4.91 15.04 -9.36
N ASP A 262 -4.57 15.08 -10.66
CA ASP A 262 -5.49 15.54 -11.72
C ASP A 262 -6.48 14.41 -12.07
N LYS A 263 -7.63 14.76 -12.68
CA LYS A 263 -8.68 13.85 -13.17
C LYS A 263 -8.17 12.77 -14.16
N ARG A 264 -6.88 12.77 -14.51
CA ARG A 264 -6.21 11.84 -15.44
C ARG A 264 -5.33 10.78 -14.76
N GLY A 265 -5.32 10.70 -13.43
CA GLY A 265 -4.48 9.75 -12.70
C GLY A 265 -3.17 10.36 -12.19
N TRP A 266 -2.34 9.53 -11.55
CA TRP A 266 -1.14 9.91 -10.80
C TRP A 266 -0.21 10.82 -11.62
N GLY A 267 -0.01 12.05 -11.15
CA GLY A 267 0.93 13.01 -11.72
C GLY A 267 1.74 13.68 -10.62
N SER A 268 3.04 13.40 -10.57
CA SER A 268 4.01 14.16 -9.79
C SER A 268 4.21 15.53 -10.43
N ASN A 269 3.34 16.51 -10.14
CA ASN A 269 3.66 17.89 -10.43
C ASN A 269 4.48 18.44 -9.26
N CYS A 270 5.80 18.37 -9.41
CA CYS A 270 6.75 19.08 -8.58
C CYS A 270 6.45 20.58 -8.66
N GLN A 271 5.69 21.12 -7.72
CA GLN A 271 5.70 22.55 -7.44
C GLN A 271 6.34 22.76 -6.07
N PRO A 272 7.41 23.58 -5.98
CA PRO A 272 8.02 23.91 -4.71
C PRO A 272 6.99 24.64 -3.84
N CYS A 273 6.98 24.32 -2.54
CA CYS A 273 6.36 25.17 -1.55
C CYS A 273 7.12 26.50 -1.51
N ASN A 274 6.56 27.54 -2.14
CA ASN A 274 6.87 28.93 -1.80
C ASN A 274 6.03 29.35 -0.58
#